data_AF-L7L6J9-F1
#
_entry.id   AF-L7L6J9-F1
#
_cell.length_a   1.000
_cell.length_b   1.000
_cell.length_c   1.000
_cell.angle_alpha   90.00
_cell.angle_beta   90.00
_cell.angle_gamma   90.00
#
_symmetry.space_group_name_H-M   'P 1'
#
loop_
_entity.id
_entity.type
_entity.pdbx_description
1 polymer ?
#
loop_
_entity_poly.entity_id
_entity_poly.type
_entity_poly.pdbx_seq_one_letter_code
_entity_poly.pdbx_strand_id
1 'polypeptide(L)'
;MAGVADPVSEPPSWMAPWLGLTRLPAGELRRRAAIVEEIAADEGLLTPVPVPGAEHFGWADGSGQETHWFFHPDGKILLTTFDHECALNVYPDYDYEQQRSLLDGVPEPLCAPLLDLPGDGPLLTIAAADGRTVLTVGGVFFLDPASADRPGEWQVAQGVLDFCAARGLDVFLEAGFAWCVSDYHLDGDCTVEAMLAERRLRGYYDGDFADEAADRRRLTRLFDRAERRLG
;
A
#
# COMPACT_ATOMS: atom_id res chain seq x y z
N MET A 1 37.67 -30.52 -9.77
CA MET A 1 37.00 -29.37 -10.42
C MET A 1 35.96 -28.85 -9.45
N ALA A 2 36.27 -27.76 -8.76
CA ALA A 2 35.33 -27.11 -7.85
C ALA A 2 34.36 -26.26 -8.68
N GLY A 3 33.06 -26.50 -8.51
CA GLY A 3 32.02 -25.68 -9.12
C GLY A 3 32.08 -24.28 -8.56
N VAL A 4 32.28 -23.30 -9.43
CA VAL A 4 32.10 -21.88 -9.11
C VAL A 4 30.60 -21.71 -8.93
N ALA A 5 30.17 -21.42 -7.69
CA ALA A 5 28.81 -20.96 -7.45
C ALA A 5 28.60 -19.67 -8.24
N ASP A 6 27.56 -19.62 -9.06
CA ASP A 6 27.14 -18.39 -9.72
C ASP A 6 26.96 -17.29 -8.65
N PRO A 7 27.42 -16.05 -8.92
CA PRO A 7 27.13 -14.94 -8.03
C PRO A 7 25.61 -14.79 -7.96
N VAL A 8 25.06 -14.85 -6.74
CA VAL A 8 23.65 -14.57 -6.50
C VAL A 8 23.40 -13.15 -6.99
N SER A 9 22.71 -13.03 -8.14
CA SER A 9 22.31 -11.74 -8.69
C SER A 9 21.55 -10.96 -7.62
N GLU A 10 21.94 -9.71 -7.40
CA GLU A 10 21.18 -8.83 -6.52
C GLU A 10 19.73 -8.77 -7.02
N PRO A 11 18.74 -8.85 -6.11
CA PRO A 11 17.35 -8.73 -6.51
C PRO A 11 17.15 -7.38 -7.22
N PRO A 12 16.31 -7.33 -8.26
CA PRO A 12 15.95 -6.08 -8.92
C PRO A 12 15.55 -5.01 -7.90
N SER A 13 15.86 -3.74 -8.17
CA SER A 13 15.59 -2.63 -7.24
C SER A 13 14.12 -2.51 -6.83
N TRP A 14 13.19 -2.95 -7.67
CA TRP A 14 11.76 -3.01 -7.36
C TRP A 14 11.37 -4.07 -6.31
N MET A 15 12.23 -5.06 -6.03
CA MET A 15 12.02 -6.07 -4.98
C MET A 15 12.40 -5.58 -3.58
N ALA A 16 13.20 -4.51 -3.47
CA ALA A 16 13.65 -4.02 -2.16
C ALA A 16 12.49 -3.66 -1.22
N PRO A 17 11.42 -2.95 -1.67
CA PRO A 17 10.26 -2.67 -0.83
C PRO A 17 9.51 -3.94 -0.40
N TRP A 18 9.43 -4.97 -1.25
CA TRP A 18 8.80 -6.25 -0.89
C TRP A 18 9.61 -6.97 0.20
N LEU A 19 10.92 -7.04 0.05
CA LEU A 19 11.78 -7.62 1.08
C LEU A 19 11.72 -6.81 2.38
N GLY A 20 11.64 -5.48 2.31
CA GLY A 20 11.40 -4.60 3.43
C GLY A 20 10.10 -4.90 4.16
N LEU A 21 8.99 -4.98 3.41
CA LEU A 21 7.66 -5.35 3.91
C LEU A 21 7.69 -6.63 4.74
N THR A 22 8.35 -7.68 4.22
CA THR A 22 8.41 -8.99 4.86
C THR A 22 9.22 -9.03 6.15
N ARG A 23 10.06 -8.02 6.41
CA ARG A 23 10.95 -7.97 7.59
C ARG A 23 10.44 -7.06 8.70
N LEU A 24 9.59 -6.10 8.38
CA LEU A 24 9.09 -5.13 9.36
C LEU A 24 8.03 -5.78 10.27
N PRO A 25 8.13 -5.59 11.60
CA PRO A 25 7.07 -5.99 12.51
C PRO A 25 5.75 -5.26 12.20
N ALA A 26 4.62 -5.92 12.45
CA ALA A 26 3.28 -5.36 12.25
C ALA A 26 3.09 -3.97 12.90
N GLY A 27 3.60 -3.78 14.13
CA GLY A 27 3.53 -2.49 14.81
C GLY A 27 4.30 -1.37 14.11
N GLU A 28 5.41 -1.68 13.46
CA GLU A 28 6.19 -0.70 12.70
C GLU A 28 5.53 -0.39 11.35
N LEU A 29 4.92 -1.39 10.70
CA LEU A 29 4.08 -1.16 9.51
C LEU A 29 2.89 -0.26 9.83
N ARG A 30 2.19 -0.53 10.93
CA ARG A 30 1.10 0.30 11.46
C ARG A 30 1.57 1.73 11.74
N ARG A 31 2.74 1.90 12.37
CA ARG A 31 3.34 3.21 12.63
C ARG A 31 3.61 3.99 11.34
N ARG A 32 4.26 3.36 10.36
CA ARG A 32 4.59 3.98 9.08
C ARG A 32 3.32 4.36 8.30
N ALA A 33 2.32 3.49 8.30
CA ALA A 33 1.05 3.77 7.63
C ALA A 33 0.34 5.00 8.22
N ALA A 34 0.32 5.14 9.55
CA ALA A 34 -0.23 6.32 10.21
C ALA A 34 0.55 7.61 9.88
N ILE A 35 1.88 7.54 9.83
CA ILE A 35 2.72 8.70 9.47
C ILE A 35 2.43 9.15 8.04
N VAL A 36 2.42 8.21 7.09
CA VAL A 36 2.18 8.50 5.68
C VAL A 36 0.77 9.07 5.47
N GLU A 37 -0.26 8.53 6.14
CA GLU A 37 -1.61 9.09 6.08
C GLU A 37 -1.66 10.53 6.62
N GLU A 38 -1.00 10.82 7.74
CA GLU A 38 -0.94 12.18 8.31
C GLU A 38 -0.25 13.17 7.35
N ILE A 39 0.78 12.74 6.64
CA ILE A 39 1.44 13.55 5.60
C ILE A 39 0.48 13.79 4.43
N ALA A 40 -0.11 12.73 3.86
CA ALA A 40 -1.01 12.84 2.71
C ALA A 40 -2.26 13.70 3.03
N ALA A 41 -2.80 13.56 4.24
CA ALA A 41 -3.93 14.38 4.70
C ALA A 41 -3.55 15.86 4.89
N ASP A 42 -2.36 16.16 5.41
CA ASP A 42 -1.86 17.53 5.55
C ASP A 42 -1.54 18.17 4.18
N GLU A 43 -1.17 17.37 3.18
CA GLU A 43 -0.97 17.80 1.78
C GLU A 43 -2.30 17.92 1.01
N GLY A 44 -3.42 17.54 1.62
CA GLY A 44 -4.75 17.60 1.01
C GLY A 44 -4.99 16.56 -0.08
N LEU A 45 -4.19 15.49 -0.10
CA LEU A 45 -4.25 14.42 -1.09
C LEU A 45 -5.35 13.40 -0.78
N LEU A 46 -5.73 13.29 0.49
CA LEU A 46 -6.84 12.43 0.92
C LEU A 46 -7.52 12.97 2.19
N THR A 47 -8.70 12.44 2.49
CA THR A 47 -9.35 12.58 3.80
C THR A 47 -9.37 11.22 4.48
N PRO A 48 -8.81 11.06 5.70
CA PRO A 48 -8.85 9.78 6.41
C PRO A 48 -10.29 9.32 6.63
N VAL A 49 -10.52 8.02 6.38
CA VAL A 49 -11.86 7.42 6.39
C VAL A 49 -11.88 6.30 7.43
N PRO A 50 -12.82 6.32 8.39
CA PRO A 50 -13.02 5.18 9.27
C PRO A 50 -13.64 4.03 8.46
N VAL A 51 -13.04 2.84 8.56
CA VAL A 51 -13.56 1.62 7.94
C VAL A 51 -13.98 0.64 9.04
N PRO A 52 -15.24 0.17 9.06
CA PRO A 52 -15.67 -0.79 10.08
C PRO A 52 -14.86 -2.08 10.05
N GLY A 53 -14.50 -2.59 11.23
CA GLY A 53 -13.84 -3.90 11.38
C GLY A 53 -12.32 -3.90 11.22
N ALA A 54 -11.71 -2.80 10.78
CA ALA A 54 -10.25 -2.67 10.70
C ALA A 54 -9.80 -1.25 11.04
N GLU A 55 -8.58 -1.12 11.55
CA GLU A 55 -7.91 0.18 11.55
C GLU A 55 -7.36 0.44 10.14
N HIS A 56 -7.79 1.54 9.55
CA HIS A 56 -7.50 1.90 8.16
C HIS A 56 -6.56 3.10 8.07
N PHE A 57 -5.60 3.03 7.15
CA PHE A 57 -4.73 4.14 6.76
C PHE A 57 -4.62 4.21 5.25
N GLY A 58 -4.91 5.38 4.68
CA GLY A 58 -4.78 5.65 3.24
C GLY A 58 -3.52 6.44 2.87
N TRP A 59 -3.15 6.32 1.61
CA TRP A 59 -2.25 7.24 0.89
C TRP A 59 -2.77 7.43 -0.52
N ALA A 60 -2.58 8.63 -1.07
CA ALA A 60 -2.82 8.96 -2.46
C ALA A 60 -1.82 10.03 -2.88
N ASP A 61 -1.41 10.03 -4.14
CA ASP A 61 -0.52 11.06 -4.70
C ASP A 61 -1.28 12.20 -5.41
N GLY A 62 -2.60 12.08 -5.53
CA GLY A 62 -3.45 13.04 -6.24
C GLY A 62 -3.43 12.91 -7.77
N SER A 63 -2.65 12.00 -8.33
CA SER A 63 -2.67 11.62 -9.76
C SER A 63 -3.45 10.35 -10.05
N GLY A 64 -4.01 9.71 -9.03
CA GLY A 64 -4.88 8.53 -9.17
C GLY A 64 -4.24 7.23 -8.70
N GLN A 65 -3.07 7.29 -8.06
CA GLN A 65 -2.49 6.17 -7.34
C GLN A 65 -2.95 6.19 -5.88
N GLU A 66 -3.28 5.02 -5.35
CA GLU A 66 -3.78 4.88 -3.98
C GLU A 66 -3.18 3.65 -3.30
N THR A 67 -2.95 3.77 -1.99
CA THR A 67 -2.54 2.66 -1.12
C THR A 67 -3.43 2.64 0.10
N HIS A 68 -3.96 1.46 0.45
CA HIS A 68 -4.76 1.29 1.65
C HIS A 68 -4.20 0.17 2.52
N TRP A 69 -4.03 0.48 3.80
CA TRP A 69 -3.70 -0.48 4.84
C TRP A 69 -4.92 -0.76 5.70
N PHE A 70 -5.14 -2.03 6.01
CA PHE A 70 -6.16 -2.48 6.95
C PHE A 70 -5.51 -3.39 7.99
N PHE A 71 -5.50 -2.95 9.24
CA PHE A 71 -5.00 -3.71 10.37
C PHE A 71 -6.19 -4.27 11.14
N HIS A 72 -6.35 -5.59 11.12
CA HIS A 72 -7.45 -6.26 11.79
C HIS A 72 -7.08 -6.58 13.26
N PRO A 73 -8.05 -6.55 14.21
CA PRO A 73 -7.76 -6.77 15.64
C PRO A 73 -7.13 -8.14 15.99
N ASP A 74 -7.28 -9.14 15.12
CA ASP A 74 -6.67 -10.46 15.31
C ASP A 74 -5.23 -10.59 14.75
N GLY A 75 -4.66 -9.47 14.31
CA GLY A 75 -3.29 -9.39 13.80
C GLY A 75 -3.13 -9.65 12.30
N LYS A 76 -4.23 -9.89 11.57
CA LYS A 76 -4.19 -9.91 10.11
C LYS A 76 -3.96 -8.51 9.55
N ILE A 77 -3.23 -8.43 8.43
CA ILE A 77 -2.95 -7.17 7.74
C ILE A 77 -3.32 -7.36 6.27
N LEU A 78 -3.98 -6.36 5.71
CA LEU A 78 -4.20 -6.25 4.27
C LEU A 78 -3.59 -4.93 3.79
N LEU A 79 -2.90 -5.01 2.66
CA LEU A 79 -2.35 -3.90 1.89
C LEU A 79 -2.92 -4.00 0.48
N THR A 80 -3.57 -2.93 0.02
CA THR A 80 -3.97 -2.79 -1.38
C THR A 80 -3.22 -1.65 -2.02
N THR A 81 -2.89 -1.82 -3.29
CA THR A 81 -2.32 -0.76 -4.14
C THR A 81 -3.22 -0.59 -5.36
N PHE A 82 -3.31 0.63 -5.87
CA PHE A 82 -3.96 0.95 -7.12
C PHE A 82 -3.09 1.94 -7.88
N ASP A 83 -2.78 1.62 -9.12
CA ASP A 83 -2.07 2.50 -10.03
C ASP A 83 -2.83 2.56 -11.35
N HIS A 84 -3.32 3.75 -11.68
CA HIS A 84 -4.17 3.95 -12.84
C HIS A 84 -3.42 3.77 -14.18
N GLU A 85 -2.09 3.77 -14.17
CA GLU A 85 -1.26 3.59 -15.37
C GLU A 85 -0.90 2.13 -15.64
N CYS A 86 -1.09 1.24 -14.66
CA CYS A 86 -0.68 -0.17 -14.79
C CYS A 86 -1.77 -1.06 -15.41
N ALA A 87 -1.38 -2.24 -15.92
CA ALA A 87 -2.30 -3.18 -16.56
C ALA A 87 -3.29 -3.85 -15.59
N LEU A 88 -3.06 -3.78 -14.27
CA LEU A 88 -4.03 -4.20 -13.26
C LEU A 88 -5.11 -3.14 -12.98
N ASN A 89 -5.05 -1.98 -13.64
CA ASN A 89 -6.15 -1.01 -13.62
C ASN A 89 -7.34 -1.51 -14.44
N VAL A 90 -8.30 -2.15 -13.76
CA VAL A 90 -9.57 -2.59 -14.37
C VAL A 90 -10.71 -1.58 -14.18
N TYR A 91 -10.42 -0.41 -13.61
CA TYR A 91 -11.40 0.66 -13.42
C TYR A 91 -12.05 1.16 -14.72
N PRO A 92 -11.32 1.34 -15.86
CA PRO A 92 -11.92 1.84 -17.09
C PRO A 92 -13.04 0.95 -17.65
N ASP A 93 -13.00 -0.34 -17.36
CA ASP A 93 -13.98 -1.31 -17.85
C ASP A 93 -15.22 -1.40 -16.94
N TYR A 94 -15.18 -0.78 -15.75
CA TYR A 94 -16.22 -0.85 -14.72
C TYR A 94 -16.70 -2.28 -14.41
N ASP A 95 -15.79 -3.25 -14.52
CA ASP A 95 -16.11 -4.67 -14.34
C ASP A 95 -16.00 -5.08 -12.86
N TYR A 96 -17.15 -5.06 -12.18
CA TYR A 96 -17.26 -5.47 -10.78
C TYR A 96 -16.76 -6.90 -10.53
N GLU A 97 -17.08 -7.85 -11.41
CA GLU A 97 -16.72 -9.26 -11.18
C GLU A 97 -15.21 -9.46 -11.38
N GLN A 98 -14.63 -8.77 -12.37
CA GLN A 98 -13.18 -8.75 -12.55
C GLN A 98 -12.46 -8.11 -11.35
N GLN A 99 -12.96 -6.97 -10.84
CA GLN A 99 -12.41 -6.32 -9.66
C GLN A 99 -12.51 -7.21 -8.41
N ARG A 100 -13.66 -7.85 -8.21
CA ARG A 100 -13.89 -8.80 -7.11
C ARG A 100 -12.94 -10.00 -7.19
N SER A 101 -12.70 -10.53 -8.40
CA SER A 101 -11.84 -11.71 -8.58
C SER A 101 -10.40 -11.48 -8.11
N LEU A 102 -9.91 -10.23 -8.07
CA LEU A 102 -8.59 -9.92 -7.54
C LEU A 102 -8.44 -10.24 -6.05
N LEU A 103 -9.56 -10.35 -5.32
CA LEU A 103 -9.59 -10.70 -3.90
C LEU A 103 -9.60 -12.21 -3.65
N ASP A 104 -9.63 -13.04 -4.70
CA ASP A 104 -9.65 -14.49 -4.54
C ASP A 104 -8.42 -14.99 -3.78
N GLY A 105 -8.64 -15.89 -2.82
CA GLY A 105 -7.60 -16.43 -1.94
C GLY A 105 -7.29 -15.58 -0.71
N VAL A 106 -7.88 -14.38 -0.57
CA VAL A 106 -7.76 -13.57 0.65
C VAL A 106 -8.79 -14.04 1.70
N PRO A 107 -8.42 -14.17 2.99
CA PRO A 107 -9.36 -14.51 4.05
C PRO A 107 -10.55 -13.53 4.12
N GLU A 108 -11.77 -14.07 4.26
CA GLU A 108 -13.02 -13.28 4.29
C GLU A 108 -12.99 -12.07 5.26
N PRO A 109 -12.46 -12.17 6.50
CA PRO A 109 -12.38 -11.02 7.40
C PRO A 109 -11.53 -9.85 6.86
N LEU A 110 -10.54 -10.13 6.01
CA LEU A 110 -9.74 -9.11 5.35
C LEU A 110 -10.44 -8.53 4.12
N CYS A 111 -11.30 -9.29 3.45
CA CYS A 111 -12.07 -8.78 2.31
C CYS A 111 -13.23 -7.87 2.75
N ALA A 112 -13.83 -8.11 3.92
CA ALA A 112 -15.02 -7.38 4.35
C ALA A 112 -14.87 -5.84 4.33
N PRO A 113 -13.75 -5.23 4.74
CA PRO A 113 -13.49 -3.79 4.61
C PRO A 113 -13.49 -3.23 3.18
N LEU A 114 -13.35 -4.08 2.16
CA LEU A 114 -13.28 -3.69 0.75
C LEU A 114 -14.63 -3.73 0.03
N LEU A 115 -15.67 -4.29 0.67
CA LEU A 115 -16.95 -4.60 0.05
C LEU A 115 -18.04 -3.70 0.59
N ASP A 116 -19.06 -3.46 -0.23
CA ASP A 116 -20.28 -2.71 0.14
C ASP A 116 -19.98 -1.31 0.72
N LEU A 117 -18.89 -0.71 0.24
CA LEU A 117 -18.49 0.67 0.52
C LEU A 117 -19.45 1.69 -0.13
N PRO A 118 -19.66 2.88 0.45
CA PRO A 118 -20.47 3.93 -0.16
C PRO A 118 -19.90 4.34 -1.53
N GLY A 119 -20.72 4.28 -2.59
CA GLY A 119 -20.29 4.59 -3.96
C GLY A 119 -19.96 6.07 -4.20
N ASP A 120 -20.48 6.97 -3.36
CA ASP A 120 -20.18 8.41 -3.34
C ASP A 120 -19.17 8.79 -2.24
N GLY A 121 -18.54 7.78 -1.65
CA GLY A 121 -17.56 7.94 -0.59
C GLY A 121 -16.20 8.47 -1.09
N PRO A 122 -15.31 8.79 -0.13
CA PRO A 122 -13.93 9.20 -0.42
C PRO A 122 -13.02 8.09 -0.96
N LEU A 123 -13.49 6.84 -1.00
CA LEU A 123 -12.74 5.69 -1.53
C LEU A 123 -13.21 5.38 -2.95
N LEU A 124 -12.26 5.13 -3.85
CA LEU A 124 -12.58 4.80 -5.24
C LEU A 124 -13.18 3.40 -5.34
N THR A 125 -14.44 3.28 -5.76
CA THR A 125 -15.15 2.00 -5.84
C THR A 125 -15.70 1.71 -7.23
N ILE A 126 -15.87 0.42 -7.53
CA ILE A 126 -16.61 -0.09 -8.69
C ILE A 126 -17.93 -0.67 -8.20
N ALA A 127 -19.03 -0.33 -8.87
CA ALA A 127 -20.37 -0.79 -8.53
C ALA A 127 -20.88 -1.87 -9.50
N ALA A 128 -21.52 -2.89 -8.96
CA ALA A 128 -22.33 -3.84 -9.70
C ALA A 128 -23.68 -3.23 -10.09
N ALA A 129 -24.36 -3.86 -11.07
CA ALA A 129 -25.70 -3.45 -11.49
C ALA A 129 -26.76 -3.56 -10.38
N ASP A 130 -26.54 -4.38 -9.35
CA ASP A 130 -27.42 -4.54 -8.20
C ASP A 130 -27.08 -3.63 -7.01
N GLY A 131 -26.09 -2.73 -7.18
CA GLY A 131 -25.70 -1.73 -6.19
C GLY A 131 -24.64 -2.18 -5.19
N ARG A 132 -24.17 -3.44 -5.25
CA ARG A 132 -22.97 -3.86 -4.50
C ARG A 132 -21.75 -3.09 -4.99
N THR A 133 -20.79 -2.84 -4.11
CA THR A 133 -19.56 -2.13 -4.44
C THR A 133 -18.34 -2.90 -3.97
N VAL A 134 -17.21 -2.61 -4.59
CA VAL A 134 -15.89 -3.13 -4.22
C VAL A 134 -14.85 -2.02 -4.39
N LEU A 135 -13.89 -1.94 -3.47
CA LEU A 135 -12.75 -1.03 -3.58
C LEU A 135 -11.98 -1.30 -4.88
N THR A 136 -11.60 -0.24 -5.57
CA THR A 136 -10.74 -0.32 -6.74
C THR A 136 -9.32 -0.63 -6.28
N VAL A 137 -8.79 -1.76 -6.74
CA VAL A 137 -7.46 -2.27 -6.38
C VAL A 137 -6.80 -2.88 -7.61
N GLY A 138 -5.48 -2.72 -7.72
CA GLY A 138 -4.63 -3.45 -8.65
C GLY A 138 -3.83 -4.54 -7.94
N GLY A 139 -3.11 -4.18 -6.87
CA GLY A 139 -2.38 -5.09 -6.00
C GLY A 139 -3.14 -5.43 -4.72
N VAL A 140 -3.05 -6.69 -4.29
CA VAL A 140 -3.67 -7.19 -3.05
C VAL A 140 -2.69 -8.10 -2.33
N PHE A 141 -2.21 -7.64 -1.18
CA PHE A 141 -1.17 -8.29 -0.38
C PHE A 141 -1.66 -8.44 1.05
N PHE A 142 -1.44 -9.59 1.67
CA PHE A 142 -1.93 -9.83 3.02
C PHE A 142 -0.97 -10.65 3.86
N LEU A 143 -1.07 -10.47 5.18
CA LEU A 143 -0.42 -11.28 6.19
C LEU A 143 -1.53 -11.88 7.07
N ASP A 144 -1.54 -13.20 7.18
CA ASP A 144 -2.42 -13.92 8.10
C ASP A 144 -1.58 -14.79 9.06
N PRO A 145 -1.52 -14.44 10.35
CA PRO A 145 -0.76 -15.21 11.33
C PRO A 145 -1.33 -16.63 11.53
N ALA A 146 -2.59 -16.87 11.17
CA ALA A 146 -3.26 -18.15 11.30
C ALA A 146 -3.38 -18.93 9.98
N SER A 147 -2.75 -18.45 8.89
CA SER A 147 -2.78 -19.14 7.60
C SER A 147 -2.31 -20.58 7.73
N ALA A 148 -3.09 -21.53 7.22
CA ALA A 148 -2.77 -22.96 7.29
C ALA A 148 -1.52 -23.32 6.48
N ASP A 149 -1.34 -22.66 5.33
CA ASP A 149 -0.26 -22.98 4.38
C ASP A 149 1.01 -22.19 4.67
N ARG A 150 0.87 -20.92 5.08
CA ARG A 150 2.00 -19.98 5.25
C ARG A 150 1.76 -19.04 6.45
N PRO A 151 1.79 -19.56 7.69
CA PRO A 151 1.46 -18.78 8.88
C PRO A 151 2.46 -17.64 9.11
N GLY A 152 1.95 -16.41 9.13
CA GLY A 152 2.76 -15.22 9.40
C GLY A 152 3.67 -14.77 8.24
N GLU A 153 3.51 -15.35 7.05
CA GLU A 153 4.17 -14.88 5.84
C GLU A 153 3.26 -13.92 5.07
N TRP A 154 3.87 -12.93 4.42
CA TRP A 154 3.17 -12.09 3.44
C TRP A 154 2.85 -12.88 2.18
N GLN A 155 1.66 -12.66 1.65
CA GLN A 155 1.11 -13.35 0.50
C GLN A 155 0.54 -12.33 -0.48
N VAL A 156 0.62 -12.64 -1.77
CA VAL A 156 -0.18 -11.97 -2.81
C VAL A 156 -1.48 -12.75 -2.94
N ALA A 157 -2.61 -12.06 -3.12
CA ALA A 157 -3.89 -12.71 -3.42
C ALA A 157 -3.79 -13.60 -4.65
N GLN A 158 -4.45 -14.76 -4.61
CA GLN A 158 -4.44 -15.71 -5.72
C GLN A 158 -5.11 -15.10 -6.96
N GLY A 159 -6.16 -14.30 -6.77
CA GLY A 159 -6.82 -13.57 -7.84
C GLY A 159 -5.90 -12.67 -8.65
N VAL A 160 -5.03 -11.92 -7.99
CA VAL A 160 -3.99 -11.09 -8.64
C VAL A 160 -3.01 -11.97 -9.41
N LEU A 161 -2.53 -13.05 -8.81
CA LEU A 161 -1.60 -13.99 -9.46
C LEU A 161 -2.21 -14.61 -10.72
N ASP A 162 -3.46 -15.06 -10.64
CA ASP A 162 -4.17 -15.67 -11.76
C ASP A 162 -4.45 -14.67 -12.88
N PHE A 163 -4.83 -13.43 -12.53
CA PHE A 163 -5.03 -12.36 -13.50
C PHE A 163 -3.75 -12.06 -14.28
N CYS A 164 -2.63 -11.90 -13.57
CA CYS A 164 -1.33 -11.63 -14.17
C CYS A 164 -0.85 -12.81 -15.02
N ALA A 165 -0.96 -14.04 -14.52
CA ALA A 165 -0.57 -15.25 -15.24
C ALA A 165 -1.34 -15.42 -16.56
N ALA A 166 -2.65 -15.16 -16.55
CA ALA A 166 -3.49 -15.24 -17.75
C ALA A 166 -3.10 -14.23 -18.85
N ARG A 167 -2.42 -13.14 -18.47
CA ARG A 167 -2.05 -12.03 -19.37
C ARG A 167 -0.54 -11.90 -19.59
N GLY A 168 0.27 -12.76 -18.98
CA GLY A 168 1.74 -12.70 -19.06
C GLY A 168 2.33 -11.45 -18.41
N LEU A 169 1.71 -10.97 -17.33
CA LEU A 169 2.09 -9.75 -16.62
C LEU A 169 3.01 -10.06 -15.42
N ASP A 170 3.90 -9.11 -15.10
CA ASP A 170 4.65 -9.15 -13.85
C ASP A 170 3.82 -8.53 -12.73
N VAL A 171 3.61 -9.28 -11.65
CA VAL A 171 2.71 -8.87 -10.56
C VAL A 171 3.16 -7.57 -9.90
N PHE A 172 4.45 -7.40 -9.62
CA PHE A 172 4.92 -6.27 -8.83
C PHE A 172 5.03 -4.99 -9.66
N LEU A 173 5.39 -5.15 -10.94
CA LEU A 173 5.37 -4.04 -11.89
C LEU A 173 3.93 -3.57 -12.13
N GLU A 174 3.04 -4.50 -12.46
CA GLU A 174 1.68 -4.16 -12.88
C GLU A 174 0.74 -3.84 -11.72
N ALA A 175 1.11 -4.19 -10.48
CA ALA A 175 0.35 -3.74 -9.30
C ALA A 175 0.72 -2.31 -8.86
N GLY A 176 1.66 -1.65 -9.55
CA GLY A 176 2.23 -0.37 -9.13
C GLY A 176 2.93 -0.44 -7.78
N PHE A 177 3.34 -1.65 -7.33
CA PHE A 177 3.67 -1.91 -5.93
C PHE A 177 4.80 -1.00 -5.44
N ALA A 178 5.92 -0.96 -6.17
CA ALA A 178 7.08 -0.19 -5.75
C ALA A 178 6.81 1.33 -5.67
N TRP A 179 5.96 1.86 -6.55
CA TRP A 179 5.54 3.26 -6.52
C TRP A 179 4.62 3.52 -5.33
N CYS A 180 3.53 2.76 -5.24
CA CYS A 180 2.48 2.92 -4.25
C CYS A 180 2.99 2.78 -2.80
N VAL A 181 4.09 2.06 -2.58
CA VAL A 181 4.67 1.87 -1.24
C VAL A 181 5.94 2.70 -0.98
N SER A 182 6.37 3.57 -1.90
CA SER A 182 7.65 4.27 -1.76
C SER A 182 7.73 5.14 -0.50
N ASP A 183 6.63 5.83 -0.17
CA ASP A 183 6.59 6.79 0.94
C ASP A 183 6.59 6.13 2.33
N TYR A 184 6.43 4.80 2.38
CA TYR A 184 6.45 4.04 3.64
C TYR A 184 7.89 3.63 4.05
N HIS A 185 8.88 3.90 3.21
CA HIS A 185 10.30 3.61 3.44
C HIS A 185 10.59 2.15 3.84
N LEU A 186 9.87 1.18 3.27
CA LEU A 186 9.83 -0.21 3.78
C LEU A 186 11.20 -0.89 3.88
N ASP A 187 12.19 -0.46 3.11
CA ASP A 187 13.56 -0.96 3.06
C ASP A 187 14.59 -0.08 3.79
N GLY A 188 14.14 0.93 4.55
CA GLY A 188 14.98 1.86 5.29
C GLY A 188 14.37 2.41 6.56
N ASP A 189 14.97 3.47 7.07
CA ASP A 189 14.52 4.19 8.27
C ASP A 189 13.32 5.08 7.94
N CYS A 190 12.24 4.96 8.72
CA CYS A 190 11.11 5.90 8.68
C CYS A 190 11.25 6.93 9.80
N THR A 191 12.08 7.95 9.53
CA THR A 191 12.34 9.08 10.44
C THR A 191 12.20 10.40 9.68
N VAL A 192 12.00 11.49 10.42
CA VAL A 192 12.00 12.85 9.85
C VAL A 192 13.28 13.10 9.03
N GLU A 193 14.45 12.69 9.53
CA GLU A 193 15.72 12.89 8.82
C GLU A 193 15.81 12.08 7.52
N ALA A 194 15.31 10.85 7.52
CA ALA A 194 15.29 10.00 6.32
C ALA A 194 14.37 10.60 5.24
N MET A 195 13.18 11.07 5.61
CA MET A 195 12.25 11.75 4.69
C MET A 195 12.85 13.05 4.14
N LEU A 196 13.49 13.87 4.98
CA LEU A 196 14.17 15.08 4.50
C LEU A 196 15.33 14.74 3.57
N ALA A 197 16.09 13.67 3.85
CA ALA A 197 17.16 13.20 2.98
C ALA A 197 16.64 12.76 1.60
N GLU A 198 15.53 12.04 1.56
CA GLU A 198 14.89 11.69 0.30
C GLU A 198 14.37 12.92 -0.45
N ARG A 199 13.68 13.84 0.24
CA ARG A 199 13.21 15.09 -0.37
C ARG A 199 14.36 15.92 -0.97
N ARG A 200 15.54 15.96 -0.31
CA ARG A 200 16.75 16.56 -0.89
C ARG A 200 17.20 15.85 -2.17
N LEU A 201 17.23 14.52 -2.17
CA LEU A 201 17.62 13.74 -3.36
C LEU A 201 16.65 13.93 -4.53
N ARG A 202 15.35 14.15 -4.24
CA ARG A 202 14.31 14.44 -5.23
C ARG A 202 14.27 15.93 -5.66
N GLY A 203 15.19 16.77 -5.16
CA GLY A 203 15.27 18.19 -5.53
C GLY A 203 14.16 19.07 -4.94
N TYR A 204 13.48 18.60 -3.89
CA TYR A 204 12.34 19.32 -3.28
C TYR A 204 12.72 20.71 -2.74
N TYR A 205 14.00 20.91 -2.40
CA TYR A 205 14.53 22.16 -1.85
C TYR A 205 15.35 23.00 -2.84
N ASP A 206 15.36 22.65 -4.12
CA ASP A 206 16.16 23.35 -5.13
C ASP A 206 15.54 24.71 -5.55
N GLY A 207 14.31 25.00 -5.12
CA GLY A 207 13.59 26.23 -5.43
C GLY A 207 13.69 27.33 -4.36
N ASP A 208 13.56 28.59 -4.78
CA ASP A 208 13.73 29.80 -3.95
C ASP A 208 12.80 29.92 -2.73
N PHE A 209 11.69 29.17 -2.71
CA PHE A 209 10.69 29.22 -1.63
C PHE A 209 10.69 27.98 -0.73
N ALA A 210 11.62 27.05 -0.95
CA ALA A 210 11.66 25.81 -0.19
C ALA A 210 12.45 26.00 1.12
N ASP A 211 11.76 25.94 2.26
CA ASP A 211 12.36 26.04 3.59
C ASP A 211 12.43 24.66 4.25
N GLU A 212 13.58 24.00 4.15
CA GLU A 212 13.84 22.69 4.79
C GLU A 212 13.62 22.74 6.30
N ALA A 213 13.93 23.86 6.97
CA ALA A 213 13.72 23.98 8.41
C ALA A 213 12.22 24.06 8.75
N ALA A 214 11.40 24.71 7.92
CA ALA A 214 9.94 24.67 8.06
C ALA A 214 9.38 23.27 7.82
N ASP A 215 9.86 22.58 6.79
CA ASP A 215 9.40 21.22 6.46
C ASP A 215 9.78 20.23 7.57
N ARG A 216 10.98 20.33 8.12
CA ARG A 216 11.40 19.58 9.30
C ARG A 216 10.45 19.78 10.47
N ARG A 217 10.12 21.03 10.82
CA ARG A 217 9.16 21.34 11.89
C ARG A 217 7.78 20.76 11.59
N ARG A 218 7.37 20.76 10.32
CA ARG A 218 6.10 20.18 9.86
C ARG A 218 6.10 18.67 10.03
N LEU A 219 7.07 17.96 9.47
CA LEU A 219 7.21 16.51 9.58
C LEU A 219 7.29 16.05 11.04
N THR A 220 8.06 16.73 11.90
CA THR A 220 8.08 16.39 13.35
C THR A 220 6.68 16.44 13.96
N ARG A 221 5.88 17.47 13.69
CA ARG A 221 4.50 17.55 14.22
C ARG A 221 3.60 16.43 13.70
N LEU A 222 3.75 16.04 12.44
CA LEU A 222 2.96 14.98 11.81
C LEU A 222 3.34 13.61 12.38
N PHE A 223 4.63 13.34 12.59
CA PHE A 223 5.11 12.16 13.31
C PHE A 223 4.52 12.09 14.71
N ASP A 224 4.62 13.17 15.49
CA ASP A 224 4.07 13.20 16.84
C ASP A 224 2.54 12.99 16.85
N ARG A 225 1.84 13.46 15.81
CA ARG A 225 0.39 13.28 15.67
C ARG A 225 0.03 11.83 15.35
N ALA A 226 0.74 11.21 14.42
CA ALA A 226 0.60 9.80 14.10
C ALA A 226 0.85 8.94 15.34
N GLU A 227 1.94 9.18 16.07
CA GLU A 227 2.29 8.43 17.28
C GLU A 227 1.21 8.56 18.36
N ARG A 228 0.71 9.78 18.62
CA ARG A 228 -0.41 9.98 19.57
C ARG A 228 -1.70 9.27 19.15
N ARG A 229 -1.97 9.13 17.85
CA ARG A 229 -3.14 8.40 17.35
C ARG A 229 -3.04 6.90 17.62
N LEU A 230 -1.83 6.36 17.67
CA LEU A 230 -1.61 4.92 17.82
C LEU A 230 -1.66 4.42 19.27
N GLY A 231 -1.54 5.33 20.26
CA GLY A 231 -1.61 5.04 21.69
C GLY A 231 -0.25 5.02 22.37
#